data_AF-A0AAF0TIT3-F1
#
_entry.id   AF-A0AAF0TIT3-F1
#
_cell.length_a   1.000
_cell.length_b   1.000
_cell.length_c   1.000
_cell.angle_alpha   90.00
_cell.angle_beta   90.00
_cell.angle_gamma   90.00
#
_symmetry.space_group_name_H-M   'P 1'
#
loop_
_entity.id
_entity.type
_entity.pdbx_description
1 polymer ?
#
loop_
_entity_poly.entity_id
_entity_poly.type
_entity_poly.pdbx_seq_one_letter_code
_entity_poly.pdbx_strand_id
1 'polypeptide(L)'
;MKRSIDEELQGLHDNLQNAKKRRQDVERVLRSKEFGLRDFKKSYVAESSSTAVSTVDELHVELSKIRDEIHESENSLEKLQLRLKEADNKANDVKISFENLCESAKVEIGALEEAERELMMIDKDLKDAELKKNHYEGVMSTKVLSQLNGAEAEYQELEHNRRESYKKASIICPGSEIETVGGCDGSTPEQLSAHLTRLRASPTQSSILLFKYRVL
;
A
#
# COMPACT_ATOMS: atom_id res chain seq x y z
N MET A 1 11.51 144.03 45.80
CA MET A 1 10.15 143.45 45.71
C MET A 1 9.83 142.93 44.30
N LYS A 2 9.93 143.73 43.24
CA LYS A 2 9.59 143.30 41.86
C LYS A 2 10.36 142.06 41.35
N ARG A 3 11.67 141.96 41.64
CA ARG A 3 12.54 140.84 41.24
C ARG A 3 12.16 139.46 41.85
N SER A 4 11.62 139.45 43.07
CA SER A 4 11.22 138.22 43.78
C SER A 4 9.97 137.59 43.20
N ILE A 5 9.04 138.41 42.71
CA ILE A 5 7.77 137.96 42.12
C ILE A 5 8.03 137.38 40.71
N ASP A 6 8.94 137.97 39.96
CA ASP A 6 9.34 137.46 38.64
C ASP A 6 10.06 136.11 38.76
N GLU A 7 10.91 135.91 39.79
CA GLU A 7 11.56 134.62 40.07
C GLU A 7 10.55 133.52 40.49
N GLU A 8 9.54 133.87 41.29
CA GLU A 8 8.44 132.94 41.63
C GLU A 8 7.57 132.58 40.43
N LEU A 9 7.25 133.55 39.55
CA LEU A 9 6.51 133.30 38.31
C LEU A 9 7.28 132.41 37.34
N GLN A 10 8.60 132.62 37.22
CA GLN A 10 9.48 131.78 36.44
C GLN A 10 9.49 130.34 37.00
N GLY A 11 9.64 130.19 38.32
CA GLY A 11 9.61 128.89 38.99
C GLY A 11 8.26 128.17 38.83
N LEU A 12 7.14 128.89 38.91
CA LEU A 12 5.80 128.37 38.64
C LEU A 12 5.64 127.92 37.18
N HIS A 13 6.18 128.68 36.23
CA HIS A 13 6.13 128.32 34.81
C HIS A 13 6.94 127.04 34.52
N ASP A 14 8.14 126.93 35.08
CA ASP A 14 8.99 125.75 34.93
C ASP A 14 8.35 124.52 35.59
N ASN A 15 7.72 124.68 36.76
CA ASN A 15 6.96 123.62 37.40
C ASN A 15 5.77 123.15 36.56
N LEU A 16 5.04 124.09 35.94
CA LEU A 16 3.92 123.77 35.06
C LEU A 16 4.40 123.02 33.80
N GLN A 17 5.51 123.46 33.19
CA GLN A 17 6.10 122.79 32.04
C GLN A 17 6.58 121.38 32.39
N ASN A 18 7.25 121.22 33.54
CA ASN A 18 7.70 119.92 34.03
C ASN A 18 6.51 118.99 34.33
N ALA A 19 5.44 119.50 34.93
CA ALA A 19 4.22 118.74 35.17
C ALA A 19 3.53 118.30 33.87
N LYS A 20 3.45 119.18 32.87
CA LYS A 20 2.91 118.84 31.53
C LYS A 20 3.71 117.74 30.85
N LYS A 21 5.05 117.83 30.92
CA LYS A 21 5.95 116.82 30.35
C LYS A 21 5.75 115.46 31.02
N ARG A 22 5.75 115.42 32.36
CA ARG A 22 5.47 114.19 33.12
C ARG A 22 4.11 113.59 32.77
N ARG A 23 3.06 114.41 32.64
CA ARG A 23 1.72 113.94 32.24
C ARG A 23 1.75 113.27 30.87
N GLN A 24 2.39 113.91 29.88
CA GLN A 24 2.50 113.36 28.53
C GLN A 24 3.29 112.04 28.49
N ASP A 25 4.36 111.94 29.29
CA ASP A 25 5.15 110.71 29.37
C ASP A 25 4.33 109.55 29.97
N VAL A 26 3.55 109.81 31.04
CA VAL A 26 2.66 108.82 31.64
C VAL A 26 1.53 108.41 30.67
N GLU A 27 0.92 109.36 29.96
CA GLU A 27 -0.12 109.06 28.96
C GLU A 27 0.42 108.20 27.81
N ARG A 28 1.67 108.41 27.39
CA ARG A 28 2.32 107.57 26.36
C ARG A 28 2.52 106.15 26.86
N VAL A 29 3.00 105.98 28.09
CA VAL A 29 3.18 104.67 28.72
C VAL A 29 1.84 103.95 28.88
N LEU A 30 0.80 104.66 29.33
CA LEU A 30 -0.54 104.09 29.48
C LEU A 30 -1.07 103.56 28.15
N ARG A 31 -1.03 104.37 27.08
CA ARG A 31 -1.48 103.95 25.75
C ARG A 31 -0.72 102.75 25.21
N SER A 32 0.60 102.69 25.45
CA SER A 32 1.42 101.54 25.07
C SER A 32 0.97 100.26 25.78
N LYS A 33 0.70 100.33 27.08
CA LYS A 33 0.19 99.19 27.87
C LYS A 33 -1.20 98.75 27.44
N GLU A 34 -2.10 99.69 27.16
CA GLU A 34 -3.46 99.38 26.66
C GLU A 34 -3.42 98.65 25.31
N PHE A 35 -2.51 99.06 24.42
CA PHE A 35 -2.32 98.40 23.13
C PHE A 35 -1.78 96.98 23.31
N GLY A 36 -0.73 96.80 24.13
CA GLY A 36 -0.17 95.48 24.43
C GLY A 36 -1.19 94.52 25.06
N LEU A 37 -2.07 95.03 25.93
CA LEU A 37 -3.11 94.22 26.56
C LEU A 37 -4.20 93.79 25.57
N ARG A 38 -4.53 94.65 24.60
CA ARG A 38 -5.48 94.33 23.53
C ARG A 38 -4.93 93.25 22.60
N ASP A 39 -3.64 93.34 22.26
CA ASP A 39 -2.99 92.36 21.39
C ASP A 39 -2.85 91.01 22.09
N PHE A 40 -2.47 91.00 23.38
CA PHE A 40 -2.45 89.79 24.19
C PHE A 40 -3.83 89.12 24.27
N LYS A 41 -4.91 89.90 24.41
CA LYS A 41 -6.27 89.35 24.43
C LYS A 41 -6.65 88.73 23.08
N LYS A 42 -6.23 89.33 21.97
CA LYS A 42 -6.46 88.78 20.63
C LYS A 42 -5.68 87.49 20.40
N SER A 43 -4.41 87.43 20.81
CA SER A 43 -3.60 86.21 20.68
C SER A 43 -4.16 85.07 21.54
N TYR A 44 -4.59 85.36 22.76
CA TYR A 44 -5.21 84.37 23.65
C TYR A 44 -6.51 83.78 23.07
N VAL A 45 -7.38 84.64 22.50
CA VAL A 45 -8.60 84.17 21.83
C VAL A 45 -8.27 83.33 20.59
N ALA A 46 -7.26 83.73 19.81
CA ALA A 46 -6.83 82.96 18.65
C ALA A 46 -6.28 81.57 19.03
N GLU A 47 -5.40 81.49 20.04
CA GLU A 47 -4.82 80.23 20.54
C GLU A 47 -5.87 79.30 21.17
N SER A 48 -6.81 79.84 21.95
CA SER A 48 -7.90 79.06 22.54
C SER A 48 -8.89 78.55 21.49
N SER A 49 -9.02 79.25 20.35
CA SER A 49 -9.83 78.80 19.21
C SER A 49 -9.10 77.87 18.24
N SER A 50 -7.76 77.83 18.25
CA SER A 50 -6.95 77.01 17.32
C SER A 50 -6.45 75.70 17.92
N THR A 51 -6.58 75.50 19.23
CA THR A 51 -6.21 74.24 19.86
C THR A 51 -7.41 73.32 19.78
N ALA A 52 -7.36 72.33 18.89
CA ALA A 52 -8.23 71.16 18.96
C ALA A 52 -7.90 70.40 20.26
N VAL A 53 -8.36 70.93 21.39
CA VAL A 53 -8.41 70.19 22.65
C VAL A 53 -9.49 69.15 22.40
N SER A 54 -9.09 67.93 22.03
CA SER A 54 -10.02 66.81 21.98
C SER A 54 -10.76 66.80 23.30
N THR A 55 -12.08 66.95 23.21
CA THR A 55 -12.90 67.12 24.40
C THR A 55 -12.85 65.82 25.19
N VAL A 56 -12.95 65.91 26.52
CA VAL A 56 -12.91 64.72 27.40
C VAL A 56 -13.90 63.64 26.94
N ASP A 57 -15.01 64.03 26.32
CA ASP A 57 -16.03 63.14 25.76
C ASP A 57 -15.54 62.35 24.53
N GLU A 58 -14.76 62.96 23.62
CA GLU A 58 -14.18 62.28 22.46
C GLU A 58 -13.20 61.18 22.91
N LEU A 59 -12.36 61.46 23.89
CA LEU A 59 -11.44 60.47 24.47
C LEU A 59 -12.18 59.31 25.15
N HIS A 60 -13.32 59.57 25.80
CA HIS A 60 -14.15 58.51 26.39
C HIS A 60 -14.75 57.59 25.32
N VAL A 61 -15.17 58.15 24.19
CA VAL A 61 -15.69 57.38 23.05
C VAL A 61 -14.60 56.50 22.45
N GLU A 62 -13.40 57.05 22.20
CA GLU A 62 -12.27 56.29 21.68
C GLU A 62 -11.84 55.17 22.65
N LEU A 63 -11.76 55.44 23.95
CA LEU A 63 -11.45 54.42 24.96
C LEU A 63 -12.50 53.30 24.99
N SER A 64 -13.77 53.63 24.84
CA SER A 64 -14.86 52.64 24.79
C SER A 64 -14.72 51.77 23.54
N LYS A 65 -14.46 52.39 22.38
CA LYS A 65 -14.24 51.67 21.12
C LYS A 65 -13.04 50.72 21.20
N ILE A 66 -11.91 51.18 21.74
CA ILE A 66 -10.71 50.35 21.91
C ILE A 66 -11.00 49.17 22.84
N ARG A 67 -11.77 49.36 23.90
CA ARG A 67 -12.18 48.26 24.80
C ARG A 67 -13.03 47.22 24.08
N ASP A 68 -13.98 47.67 23.25
CA ASP A 68 -14.82 46.76 22.46
C ASP A 68 -13.98 45.98 21.45
N GLU A 69 -13.02 46.64 20.77
CA GLU A 69 -12.08 46.02 19.85
C GLU A 69 -11.18 44.99 20.56
N ILE A 70 -10.70 45.28 21.77
CA ILE A 70 -9.93 44.33 22.60
C ILE A 70 -10.77 43.10 22.91
N HIS A 71 -12.00 43.29 23.38
CA HIS A 71 -12.89 42.19 23.74
C HIS A 71 -13.27 41.32 22.51
N GLU A 72 -13.48 41.94 21.34
CA GLU A 72 -13.71 41.21 20.09
C GLU A 72 -12.48 40.38 19.66
N SER A 73 -11.28 40.96 19.83
CA SER A 73 -10.01 40.28 19.57
C SER A 73 -9.80 39.08 20.50
N GLU A 74 -10.10 39.22 21.80
CA GLU A 74 -10.03 38.14 22.79
C GLU A 74 -10.99 36.98 22.44
N ASN A 75 -12.24 37.29 22.07
CA ASN A 75 -13.21 36.29 21.62
C ASN A 75 -12.75 35.57 20.34
N SER A 76 -12.09 36.28 19.42
CA SER A 76 -11.53 35.70 18.20
C SER A 76 -10.34 34.78 18.50
N LEU A 77 -9.50 35.17 19.46
CA LEU A 77 -8.37 34.39 19.93
C LEU A 77 -8.83 33.06 20.56
N GLU A 78 -9.86 33.08 21.41
CA GLU A 78 -10.40 31.87 22.03
C GLU A 78 -10.94 30.88 20.98
N LYS A 79 -11.67 31.39 19.98
CA LYS A 79 -12.15 30.58 18.84
C LYS A 79 -10.99 29.97 18.05
N LEU A 80 -9.92 30.72 17.82
CA LEU A 80 -8.73 30.22 17.12
C LEU A 80 -8.02 29.14 17.94
N GLN A 81 -7.92 29.29 19.25
CA GLN A 81 -7.31 28.29 20.13
C GLN A 81 -8.10 26.98 20.13
N LEU A 82 -9.44 27.04 20.13
CA LEU A 82 -10.28 25.85 19.99
C LEU A 82 -10.06 25.16 18.64
N ARG A 83 -10.08 25.92 17.54
CA ARG A 83 -9.81 25.38 16.20
C ARG A 83 -8.42 24.77 16.08
N LEU A 84 -7.41 25.36 16.73
CA LEU A 84 -6.05 24.82 16.76
C LEU A 84 -6.03 23.45 17.44
N LYS A 85 -6.67 23.32 18.62
CA LYS A 85 -6.78 22.03 19.32
C LYS A 85 -7.52 20.98 18.49
N GLU A 86 -8.62 21.36 17.85
CA GLU A 86 -9.34 20.45 16.96
C GLU A 86 -8.50 20.00 15.76
N ALA A 87 -7.75 20.91 15.16
CA ALA A 87 -6.86 20.61 14.05
C ALA A 87 -5.72 19.68 14.49
N ASP A 88 -5.15 19.91 15.68
CA ASP A 88 -4.08 19.08 16.24
C ASP A 88 -4.57 17.65 16.54
N ASN A 89 -5.76 17.52 17.13
CA ASN A 89 -6.39 16.22 17.35
C ASN A 89 -6.63 15.47 16.03
N LYS A 90 -7.20 16.15 15.02
CA LYS A 90 -7.42 15.56 13.69
C LYS A 90 -6.10 15.14 13.02
N ALA A 91 -5.05 15.95 13.16
CA ALA A 91 -3.73 15.62 12.63
C ALA A 91 -3.16 14.35 13.30
N ASN A 92 -3.34 14.21 14.61
CA ASN A 92 -2.94 13.02 15.34
C ASN A 92 -3.76 11.78 14.94
N ASP A 93 -5.08 11.91 14.77
CA ASP A 93 -5.93 10.81 14.30
C ASP A 93 -5.51 10.33 12.90
N VAL A 94 -5.25 11.26 11.98
CA VAL A 94 -4.76 10.95 10.64
C VAL A 94 -3.40 10.23 10.72
N LYS A 95 -2.47 10.72 11.54
CA LYS A 95 -1.17 10.09 11.74
C LYS A 95 -1.30 8.64 12.21
N ILE A 96 -2.12 8.38 13.23
CA ILE A 96 -2.36 7.03 13.76
C ILE A 96 -2.98 6.14 12.67
N SER A 97 -3.98 6.64 11.95
CA SER A 97 -4.62 5.87 10.88
C SER A 97 -3.65 5.51 9.74
N PHE A 98 -2.72 6.40 9.42
CA PHE A 98 -1.68 6.18 8.42
C PHE A 98 -0.66 5.12 8.88
N GLU A 99 -0.20 5.20 10.13
CA GLU A 99 0.68 4.19 10.72
C GLU A 99 0.03 2.80 10.71
N ASN A 100 -1.24 2.71 11.12
CA ASN A 100 -2.01 1.46 11.07
C ASN A 100 -2.14 0.90 9.65
N LEU A 101 -2.39 1.77 8.66
CA LEU A 101 -2.45 1.37 7.26
C LEU A 101 -1.11 0.81 6.78
N CYS A 102 0.01 1.44 7.17
CA CYS A 102 1.34 0.98 6.80
C CYS A 102 1.66 -0.40 7.41
N GLU A 103 1.31 -0.64 8.67
CA GLU A 103 1.47 -1.95 9.29
C GLU A 103 0.57 -3.01 8.65
N SER A 104 -0.69 -2.67 8.33
CA SER A 104 -1.59 -3.58 7.60
C SER A 104 -1.01 -3.95 6.24
N ALA A 105 -0.51 -2.97 5.48
CA ALA A 105 0.08 -3.20 4.16
C ALA A 105 1.33 -4.08 4.22
N LYS A 106 2.18 -3.95 5.26
CA LYS A 106 3.35 -4.82 5.45
C LYS A 106 2.94 -6.29 5.65
N VAL A 107 1.88 -6.54 6.43
CA VAL A 107 1.37 -7.90 6.65
C VAL A 107 0.87 -8.49 5.34
N GLU A 108 0.11 -7.73 4.55
CA GLU A 108 -0.38 -8.18 3.24
C GLU A 108 0.75 -8.46 2.25
N ILE A 109 1.77 -7.59 2.18
CA ILE A 109 2.96 -7.81 1.35
C ILE A 109 3.66 -9.11 1.75
N GLY A 110 3.87 -9.34 3.06
CA GLY A 110 4.50 -10.57 3.53
C GLY A 110 3.70 -11.84 3.18
N ALA A 111 2.36 -11.77 3.23
CA ALA A 111 1.49 -12.88 2.82
C ALA A 111 1.57 -13.13 1.31
N LEU A 112 1.63 -12.08 0.49
CA LEU A 112 1.80 -12.19 -0.96
C LEU A 112 3.15 -12.81 -1.34
N GLU A 113 4.24 -12.37 -0.68
CA GLU A 113 5.57 -12.93 -0.91
C GLU A 113 5.65 -14.43 -0.56
N GLU A 114 4.96 -14.87 0.50
CA GLU A 114 4.88 -16.30 0.83
C GLU A 114 4.09 -17.08 -0.22
N ALA A 115 2.92 -16.57 -0.62
CA ALA A 115 2.11 -17.20 -1.66
C ALA A 115 2.87 -17.31 -3.01
N GLU A 116 3.68 -16.31 -3.36
CA GLU A 116 4.54 -16.35 -4.55
C GLU A 116 5.60 -17.45 -4.44
N ARG A 117 6.25 -17.60 -3.27
CA ARG A 117 7.22 -18.69 -3.03
C ARG A 117 6.57 -20.05 -3.15
N GLU A 118 5.40 -20.25 -2.56
CA GLU A 118 4.65 -21.51 -2.65
C GLU A 118 4.30 -21.82 -4.12
N LEU A 119 3.83 -20.83 -4.88
CA LEU A 119 3.51 -20.99 -6.30
C LEU A 119 4.73 -21.42 -7.12
N MET A 120 5.91 -20.83 -6.86
CA MET A 120 7.15 -21.22 -7.53
C MET A 120 7.53 -22.68 -7.25
N MET A 121 7.33 -23.15 -6.01
CA MET A 121 7.57 -24.54 -5.65
C MET A 121 6.60 -25.49 -6.37
N ILE A 122 5.32 -25.14 -6.42
CA ILE A 122 4.30 -25.92 -7.15
C ILE A 122 4.64 -25.99 -8.65
N ASP A 123 5.03 -24.88 -9.27
CA ASP A 123 5.39 -24.86 -10.69
C ASP A 123 6.61 -25.76 -10.99
N LYS A 124 7.60 -25.77 -10.09
CA LYS A 124 8.75 -26.66 -10.19
C LYS A 124 8.33 -28.13 -10.09
N ASP A 125 7.54 -28.47 -9.07
CA ASP A 125 7.08 -29.85 -8.85
C ASP A 125 6.20 -30.34 -10.01
N LEU A 126 5.38 -29.44 -10.58
CA LEU A 126 4.56 -29.73 -11.76
C LEU A 126 5.43 -30.05 -12.98
N LYS A 127 6.46 -29.25 -13.25
CA LYS A 127 7.41 -29.51 -14.35
C LYS A 127 8.11 -30.84 -14.18
N ASP A 128 8.58 -31.15 -12.97
CA ASP A 128 9.23 -32.43 -12.68
C ASP A 128 8.28 -33.62 -12.85
N ALA A 129 7.01 -33.48 -12.42
CA ALA A 129 5.98 -34.49 -12.62
C ALA A 129 5.64 -34.69 -14.10
N GLU A 130 5.55 -33.62 -14.87
CA GLU A 130 5.27 -33.68 -16.31
C GLU A 130 6.42 -34.33 -17.09
N LEU A 131 7.68 -34.04 -16.74
CA LEU A 131 8.84 -34.72 -17.31
C LEU A 131 8.80 -36.24 -17.03
N LYS A 132 8.48 -36.65 -15.79
CA LYS A 132 8.34 -38.07 -15.44
C LYS A 132 7.20 -38.74 -16.18
N LYS A 133 6.04 -38.09 -16.26
CA LYS A 133 4.89 -38.58 -17.03
C LYS A 133 5.28 -38.81 -18.49
N ASN A 134 5.85 -37.81 -19.15
CA ASN A 134 6.27 -37.89 -20.54
C ASN A 134 7.30 -39.01 -20.77
N HIS A 135 8.23 -39.21 -19.82
CA HIS A 135 9.17 -40.32 -19.87
C HIS A 135 8.44 -41.68 -19.88
N TYR A 136 7.52 -41.91 -18.95
CA TYR A 136 6.82 -43.19 -18.85
C TYR A 136 5.84 -43.41 -20.00
N GLU A 137 5.14 -42.38 -20.49
CA GLU A 137 4.31 -42.47 -21.69
C GLU A 137 5.15 -42.84 -22.92
N GLY A 138 6.36 -42.29 -23.04
CA GLY A 138 7.33 -42.66 -24.08
C GLY A 138 7.75 -44.13 -23.98
N VAL A 139 8.10 -44.62 -22.77
CA VAL A 139 8.47 -46.03 -22.55
C VAL A 139 7.30 -46.97 -22.85
N MET A 140 6.10 -46.61 -22.43
CA MET A 140 4.90 -47.40 -22.64
C MET A 140 4.61 -47.57 -24.13
N SER A 141 4.62 -46.46 -24.87
CA SER A 141 4.31 -46.45 -26.31
C SER A 141 5.37 -47.14 -27.16
N THR A 142 6.66 -46.89 -26.89
CA THR A 142 7.75 -47.40 -27.72
C THR A 142 8.13 -48.84 -27.42
N LYS A 143 8.19 -49.22 -26.14
CA LYS A 143 8.71 -50.51 -25.71
C LYS A 143 7.60 -51.45 -25.30
N VAL A 144 6.81 -51.08 -24.29
CA VAL A 144 5.86 -52.00 -23.67
C VAL A 144 4.80 -52.47 -24.66
N LEU A 145 4.14 -51.54 -25.36
CA LEU A 145 3.13 -51.90 -26.36
C LEU A 145 3.70 -52.74 -27.50
N SER A 146 4.91 -52.42 -27.98
CA SER A 146 5.54 -53.21 -29.05
C SER A 146 5.79 -54.67 -28.62
N GLN A 147 6.26 -54.87 -27.39
CA GLN A 147 6.54 -56.20 -26.84
C GLN A 147 5.25 -56.99 -26.61
N LEU A 148 4.20 -56.32 -26.10
CA LEU A 148 2.89 -56.93 -25.87
C LEU A 148 2.26 -57.40 -27.19
N ASN A 149 2.29 -56.55 -28.22
CA ASN A 149 1.78 -56.90 -29.55
C ASN A 149 2.58 -58.04 -30.19
N GLY A 150 3.90 -58.05 -30.02
CA GLY A 150 4.75 -59.15 -30.50
C GLY A 150 4.42 -60.49 -29.82
N ALA A 151 4.31 -60.48 -28.49
CA ALA A 151 3.94 -61.66 -27.71
C ALA A 151 2.51 -62.15 -28.03
N GLU A 152 1.57 -61.23 -28.28
CA GLU A 152 0.21 -61.57 -28.70
C GLU A 152 0.21 -62.25 -30.09
N ALA A 153 1.00 -61.75 -31.03
CA ALA A 153 1.14 -62.36 -32.35
C ALA A 153 1.76 -63.77 -32.27
N GLU A 154 2.83 -63.94 -31.49
CA GLU A 154 3.46 -65.25 -31.25
C GLU A 154 2.48 -66.25 -30.62
N TYR A 155 1.69 -65.82 -29.64
CA TYR A 155 0.67 -66.64 -29.02
C TYR A 155 -0.39 -67.10 -30.04
N GLN A 156 -0.88 -66.20 -30.88
CA GLN A 156 -1.87 -66.53 -31.91
C GLN A 156 -1.32 -67.56 -32.92
N GLU A 157 -0.05 -67.42 -33.32
CA GLU A 157 0.61 -68.38 -34.22
C GLU A 157 0.77 -69.76 -33.56
N LEU A 158 1.23 -69.81 -32.31
CA LEU A 158 1.36 -71.05 -31.54
C LEU A 158 0.01 -71.76 -31.40
N GLU A 159 -1.05 -71.01 -31.12
CA GLU A 159 -2.38 -71.57 -30.93
C GLU A 159 -2.98 -72.09 -32.26
N HIS A 160 -2.68 -71.41 -33.37
CA HIS A 160 -2.98 -71.92 -34.70
C HIS A 160 -2.24 -73.23 -34.99
N ASN A 161 -0.93 -73.25 -34.78
CA ASN A 161 -0.07 -74.42 -34.99
C ASN A 161 -0.49 -75.61 -34.12
N ARG A 162 -0.85 -75.36 -32.86
CA ARG A 162 -1.40 -76.38 -31.95
C ARG A 162 -2.68 -76.99 -32.52
N ARG A 163 -3.61 -76.17 -32.99
CA ARG A 163 -4.88 -76.61 -33.58
C ARG A 163 -4.66 -77.42 -34.86
N GLU A 164 -3.77 -76.98 -35.74
CA GLU A 164 -3.43 -77.74 -36.96
C GLU A 164 -2.76 -79.08 -36.63
N SER A 165 -1.80 -79.07 -35.70
CA SER A 165 -1.09 -80.28 -35.26
C SER A 165 -2.07 -81.29 -34.66
N TYR A 166 -3.01 -80.81 -33.83
CA TYR A 166 -4.07 -81.65 -33.27
C TYR A 166 -4.96 -82.27 -34.36
N LYS A 167 -5.39 -81.46 -35.35
CA LYS A 167 -6.16 -81.97 -36.51
C LYS A 167 -5.40 -83.06 -37.27
N LYS A 168 -4.10 -82.86 -37.54
CA LYS A 168 -3.25 -83.85 -38.23
C LYS A 168 -3.11 -85.13 -37.41
N ALA A 169 -2.86 -85.01 -36.10
CA ALA A 169 -2.74 -86.16 -35.20
C ALA A 169 -4.05 -86.97 -35.11
N SER A 170 -5.20 -86.30 -35.09
CA SER A 170 -6.52 -86.95 -35.04
C SER A 170 -6.84 -87.81 -36.27
N ILE A 171 -6.17 -87.61 -37.41
CA ILE A 171 -6.30 -88.48 -38.59
C ILE A 171 -5.57 -89.81 -38.37
N ILE A 172 -4.44 -89.78 -37.67
CA ILE A 172 -3.59 -90.95 -37.43
C ILE A 172 -4.11 -91.77 -36.25
N CYS A 173 -4.56 -91.10 -35.19
CA CYS A 173 -5.14 -91.71 -34.01
C CYS A 173 -6.32 -90.86 -33.53
N PRO A 174 -7.57 -91.23 -33.86
CA PRO A 174 -8.76 -90.54 -33.39
C PRO A 174 -8.78 -90.45 -31.86
N GLY A 175 -9.25 -89.33 -31.31
CA GLY A 175 -9.31 -89.14 -29.85
C GLY A 175 -10.06 -90.26 -29.10
N SER A 176 -11.08 -90.84 -29.73
CA SER A 176 -11.82 -92.00 -29.22
C SER A 176 -10.95 -93.26 -29.05
N GLU A 177 -9.91 -93.46 -29.85
CA GLU A 177 -8.97 -94.57 -29.69
C GLU A 177 -8.01 -94.32 -28.51
N ILE A 178 -7.59 -93.07 -28.29
CA ILE A 178 -6.73 -92.67 -27.16
C ILE A 178 -7.47 -92.84 -25.82
N GLU A 179 -8.75 -92.46 -25.76
CA GLU A 179 -9.59 -92.64 -24.56
C GLU A 179 -9.72 -94.13 -24.18
N THR A 180 -9.81 -95.03 -25.17
CA THR A 180 -9.88 -96.47 -24.92
C THR A 180 -8.55 -97.12 -24.51
N VAL A 181 -7.41 -96.48 -24.82
CA VAL A 181 -6.06 -96.95 -24.43
C VAL A 181 -5.74 -96.59 -22.97
N GLY A 182 -6.57 -95.76 -22.32
CA GLY A 182 -6.31 -95.23 -20.99
C GLY A 182 -5.25 -94.14 -21.06
N GLY A 183 -5.69 -92.88 -20.97
CA GLY A 183 -4.81 -91.71 -21.11
C GLY A 183 -3.64 -91.73 -20.12
N CYS A 184 -2.58 -90.98 -20.45
CA CYS A 184 -1.45 -90.73 -19.56
C CYS A 184 -1.78 -89.72 -18.43
N ASP A 185 -3.05 -89.63 -18.04
CA ASP A 185 -3.52 -88.69 -17.03
C ASP A 185 -2.87 -89.03 -15.68
N GLY A 186 -1.90 -88.20 -15.29
CA GLY A 186 -1.18 -88.32 -14.02
C GLY A 186 0.18 -89.02 -14.06
N SER A 187 0.66 -89.49 -15.22
CA SER A 187 2.03 -90.00 -15.33
C SER A 187 3.02 -88.86 -15.58
N THR A 188 4.12 -88.79 -14.83
CA THR A 188 5.14 -87.75 -15.07
C THR A 188 5.95 -88.07 -16.34
N PRO A 189 6.55 -87.05 -17.00
CA PRO A 189 7.38 -87.25 -18.20
C PRO A 189 8.48 -88.30 -18.01
N GLU A 190 9.06 -88.36 -16.81
CA GLU A 190 10.13 -89.29 -16.42
C GLU A 190 9.59 -90.72 -16.29
N GLN A 191 8.38 -90.90 -15.75
CA GLN A 191 7.73 -92.21 -15.62
C GLN A 191 7.37 -92.79 -16.98
N LEU A 192 6.85 -91.95 -17.88
CA LEU A 192 6.56 -92.33 -19.26
C LEU A 192 7.84 -92.69 -20.03
N SER A 193 8.90 -91.89 -19.86
CA SER A 193 10.21 -92.15 -20.48
C SER A 193 10.83 -93.47 -20.00
N ALA A 194 10.77 -93.76 -18.69
CA ALA A 194 11.23 -95.03 -18.13
C ALA A 194 10.38 -96.23 -18.60
N HIS A 195 9.08 -96.04 -18.79
CA HIS A 195 8.20 -97.07 -19.32
C HIS A 195 8.51 -97.37 -20.80
N LEU A 196 8.71 -96.33 -21.61
CA LEU A 196 9.05 -96.44 -23.03
C LEU A 196 10.44 -97.05 -23.25
N THR A 197 11.40 -96.72 -22.38
CA THR A 197 12.74 -97.34 -22.39
C THR A 197 12.68 -98.83 -22.05
N ARG A 198 11.83 -99.24 -21.10
CA ARG A 198 11.57 -100.66 -20.80
C ARG A 198 10.88 -101.39 -21.94
N LEU A 199 9.93 -100.74 -22.61
CA LEU A 199 9.24 -101.27 -23.79
C LEU A 199 10.19 -101.44 -24.99
N ARG A 200 11.15 -100.53 -25.18
CA ARG A 200 12.18 -100.66 -26.23
C ARG A 200 13.20 -101.76 -25.95
N ALA A 201 13.41 -102.12 -24.69
CA ALA A 201 14.36 -103.14 -24.27
C ALA A 201 13.81 -104.58 -24.38
N SER A 202 12.51 -104.78 -24.65
CA SER A 202 11.93 -106.11 -24.87
C SER A 202 11.88 -106.44 -26.38
N PRO A 203 12.50 -107.55 -26.86
CA PRO A 203 12.63 -107.82 -28.30
C PRO A 203 11.31 -108.17 -29.03
N THR A 204 10.19 -108.28 -28.33
CA THR A 204 8.94 -108.85 -28.88
C THR A 204 7.88 -107.85 -29.30
N GLN A 205 8.13 -106.54 -29.19
CA GLN A 205 7.22 -105.51 -29.73
C GLN A 205 7.88 -104.51 -30.70
N SER A 206 9.18 -104.66 -30.97
CA SER A 206 9.88 -103.84 -31.98
C SER A 206 9.38 -104.11 -33.41
N SER A 207 8.91 -105.33 -33.71
CA SER A 207 8.53 -105.71 -35.08
C SER A 207 7.16 -105.18 -35.54
N ILE A 208 6.21 -104.95 -34.62
CA ILE A 208 4.85 -104.50 -34.98
C ILE A 208 4.78 -102.97 -35.14
N LEU A 209 5.55 -102.22 -34.33
CA LEU A 209 5.61 -100.77 -34.46
C LEU A 209 6.52 -100.32 -35.63
N LEU A 210 7.62 -101.03 -35.91
CA LEU A 210 8.46 -100.73 -37.07
C LEU A 210 7.79 -100.99 -38.43
N PHE A 211 6.80 -101.88 -38.51
CA PHE A 211 6.07 -102.15 -39.76
C PHE A 211 5.02 -101.07 -40.07
N LYS A 212 4.42 -100.43 -39.06
CA LYS A 212 3.45 -99.34 -39.25
C LYS A 212 4.09 -98.00 -39.61
N TYR A 213 5.35 -97.75 -39.24
CA TYR A 213 6.06 -96.49 -39.52
C TYR A 213 7.00 -96.55 -40.74
N ARG A 214 7.01 -97.66 -41.50
CA ARG A 214 7.87 -97.84 -42.70
C ARG A 214 7.09 -97.92 -44.02
N VAL A 215 5.78 -97.65 -44.00
CA VAL A 215 4.91 -97.53 -45.20
C VAL A 215 4.28 -96.13 -45.30
N LEU A 216 4.96 -95.11 -44.76
CA LEU A 216 4.73 -93.69 -45.04
C LEU A 216 6.09 -93.04 -45.30
#